data_AF-A0A822C2T1-F1
#
_entry.id   AF-A0A822C2T1-F1
#
_cell.length_a   1.000
_cell.length_b   1.000
_cell.length_c   1.000
_cell.angle_alpha   90.00
_cell.angle_beta   90.00
_cell.angle_gamma   90.00
#
_symmetry.space_group_name_H-M   'P 1'
#
loop_
_entity.id
_entity.type
_entity.pdbx_description
1 polymer ?
#
loop_
_entity_poly.entity_id
_entity_poly.type
_entity_poly.pdbx_seq_one_letter_code
_entity_poly.pdbx_strand_id
1 'polypeptide(L)'
;MKGNIWNMLWILLLLSVTYIVMGVTVIIGFIGHFFYWFIFDLCGFGNRQTNRKLHVTTNQKEDEYYALIIGSGFSGLGMAIKLKQLGTDNFIVIERHEHVGGTWYANKYPGCACDVPSNL
;
A
#
# COMPACT_ATOMS: atom_id res chain seq x y z
N MET A 1 52.15 -22.63 -17.10
CA MET A 1 51.23 -21.75 -17.87
C MET A 1 49.80 -22.30 -18.04
N LYS A 2 49.52 -23.62 -18.00
CA LYS A 2 48.16 -24.15 -18.20
C LYS A 2 47.17 -23.93 -17.03
N GLY A 3 47.65 -23.86 -15.78
CA GLY A 3 46.79 -23.67 -14.59
C GLY A 3 46.02 -22.35 -14.56
N ASN A 4 46.58 -21.28 -15.12
CA ASN A 4 45.95 -19.95 -15.11
C ASN A 4 44.83 -19.83 -16.16
N ILE A 5 44.90 -20.58 -17.27
CA ILE A 5 43.87 -20.56 -18.31
C ILE A 5 42.57 -21.19 -17.80
N TRP A 6 42.65 -22.30 -17.06
CA TRP A 6 41.47 -22.98 -16.54
C TRP A 6 40.77 -22.17 -15.45
N ASN A 7 41.54 -21.48 -14.60
CA ASN A 7 41.00 -20.55 -13.62
C ASN A 7 40.32 -19.36 -14.29
N MET A 8 40.92 -18.81 -15.36
CA MET A 8 40.34 -17.71 -16.12
C MET A 8 39.02 -18.12 -16.81
N LEU A 9 38.95 -19.32 -17.39
CA LEU A 9 37.72 -19.85 -18.00
C LEU A 9 36.61 -20.08 -16.97
N TRP A 10 36.95 -20.60 -15.78
CA TRP A 10 35.99 -20.77 -14.68
C TRP A 10 35.44 -19.43 -14.16
N ILE A 11 36.30 -18.41 -14.03
CA ILE A 11 35.88 -17.06 -13.61
C ILE A 11 34.95 -16.44 -14.65
N LEU A 12 35.27 -16.55 -15.94
CA LEU A 12 34.42 -16.06 -17.03
C LEU A 12 33.06 -16.79 -17.07
N LEU A 13 33.05 -18.09 -16.80
CA LEU A 13 31.81 -18.86 -16.69
C LEU A 13 30.96 -18.38 -15.50
N LEU A 14 31.56 -18.21 -14.32
CA LEU A 14 30.85 -17.71 -13.14
C LEU A 14 30.28 -16.30 -13.33
N LEU A 15 31.05 -15.40 -13.94
CA LEU A 15 30.60 -14.04 -14.24
C LEU A 15 29.45 -14.03 -15.25
N SER A 16 29.54 -14.85 -16.30
CA SER A 16 28.46 -14.95 -17.30
C SER A 16 27.17 -15.52 -16.70
N VAL A 17 27.25 -16.58 -15.90
CA VAL A 17 26.09 -17.15 -15.20
C VAL A 17 25.45 -16.13 -14.26
N THR A 18 26.25 -15.42 -13.46
CA THR A 18 25.73 -14.40 -12.53
C THR A 18 25.02 -13.27 -13.27
N TYR A 19 25.60 -12.80 -14.38
CA TYR A 19 25.01 -11.74 -15.19
C TYR A 19 23.69 -12.18 -15.84
N ILE A 20 23.61 -13.43 -16.31
CA ILE A 20 22.38 -14.00 -16.86
C ILE A 20 21.30 -14.09 -15.79
N VAL A 21 21.61 -14.62 -14.61
CA VAL A 21 20.64 -14.73 -13.50
C VAL A 21 20.13 -13.35 -13.07
N MET A 22 21.02 -12.35 -12.97
CA MET A 22 20.63 -10.98 -12.64
C MET A 22 19.76 -10.36 -13.75
N GLY A 23 20.10 -10.56 -15.03
CA GLY A 23 19.29 -10.08 -16.14
C GLY A 23 17.89 -10.70 -16.17
N VAL A 24 17.79 -12.01 -15.98
CA VAL A 24 16.51 -12.73 -15.94
C VAL A 24 15.63 -12.28 -14.78
N THR A 25 16.20 -12.15 -13.58
CA THR A 25 15.43 -11.70 -12.40
C THR A 25 14.93 -10.27 -12.54
N VAL A 26 15.74 -9.37 -13.10
CA VAL A 26 15.33 -7.98 -13.40
C VAL A 26 14.19 -7.96 -14.43
N ILE A 27 14.33 -8.70 -15.54
CA ILE A 27 13.29 -8.77 -16.58
C ILE A 27 11.98 -9.34 -16.03
N ILE A 28 12.04 -10.44 -15.26
CA ILE A 28 10.85 -11.01 -14.60
C ILE A 28 10.24 -10.03 -13.61
N GLY A 29 11.06 -9.28 -12.86
CA GLY A 29 10.58 -8.26 -11.94
C GLY A 29 9.84 -7.12 -12.66
N PHE A 30 10.39 -6.60 -13.75
CA PHE A 30 9.76 -5.55 -14.55
C PHE A 30 8.49 -6.04 -15.25
N ILE A 31 8.53 -7.22 -15.87
CA ILE A 31 7.36 -7.84 -16.51
C ILE A 31 6.31 -8.13 -15.44
N GLY A 32 6.69 -8.69 -14.30
CA GLY A 32 5.80 -8.99 -13.19
C GLY A 32 5.14 -7.74 -12.61
N HIS A 33 5.88 -6.65 -12.44
CA HIS A 33 5.32 -5.37 -11.99
C HIS A 33 4.31 -4.81 -12.99
N PHE A 34 4.64 -4.84 -14.28
CA PHE A 34 3.74 -4.39 -15.34
C PHE A 34 2.49 -5.28 -15.46
N PHE A 35 2.67 -6.60 -15.51
CA PHE A 35 1.57 -7.57 -15.59
C PHE A 35 0.69 -7.57 -14.35
N TYR A 36 1.27 -7.35 -13.17
CA TYR A 36 0.50 -7.19 -11.94
C TYR A 36 -0.46 -6.01 -12.08
N TRP A 37 0.03 -4.83 -12.45
CA TRP A 37 -0.82 -3.65 -12.66
C TRP A 37 -1.80 -3.82 -13.80
N PHE A 38 -1.40 -4.44 -14.91
CA PHE A 38 -2.26 -4.72 -16.04
C PHE A 38 -3.41 -5.68 -15.69
N ILE A 39 -3.13 -6.77 -14.97
CA ILE A 39 -4.16 -7.70 -14.49
C ILE A 39 -5.03 -7.03 -13.43
N PHE A 40 -4.44 -6.22 -12.55
CA PHE A 40 -5.18 -5.45 -11.54
C PHE A 40 -6.18 -4.48 -12.20
N ASP A 41 -5.79 -3.81 -13.28
CA ASP A 41 -6.65 -2.94 -14.08
C ASP A 41 -7.67 -3.72 -14.92
N LEU A 42 -7.27 -4.83 -15.56
CA LEU A 42 -8.18 -5.73 -16.29
C LEU A 42 -9.27 -6.31 -15.40
N CYS A 43 -8.92 -6.70 -14.17
CA CYS A 43 -9.85 -7.17 -13.17
C CYS A 43 -10.67 -6.03 -12.54
N GLY A 44 -10.47 -4.77 -12.98
CA GLY A 44 -11.25 -3.61 -12.56
C GLY A 44 -11.02 -3.19 -11.10
N PHE A 45 -9.89 -3.59 -10.49
CA PHE A 45 -9.58 -3.20 -9.12
C PHE A 45 -9.20 -1.72 -9.00
N GLY A 46 -8.62 -1.12 -10.05
CA GLY A 46 -8.23 0.31 -10.07
C GLY A 46 -9.40 1.28 -9.94
N ASN A 47 -10.62 0.88 -10.33
CA ASN A 47 -11.81 1.74 -10.34
C ASN A 47 -12.82 1.40 -9.23
N ARG A 48 -12.36 0.86 -8.09
CA ARG A 48 -13.20 0.66 -6.90
C ARG A 48 -13.56 1.96 -6.14
N GLN A 49 -13.54 3.12 -6.78
CA GLN A 49 -14.39 4.24 -6.35
C GLN A 49 -15.82 3.84 -6.72
N THR A 50 -16.44 3.05 -5.86
CA THR A 50 -17.82 2.63 -6.04
C THR A 50 -18.69 3.88 -5.99
N ASN A 51 -19.06 4.43 -7.15
CA ASN A 51 -20.20 5.33 -7.32
C ASN A 51 -21.53 4.61 -7.03
N ARG A 52 -21.50 3.63 -6.13
CA ARG A 52 -22.68 2.99 -5.59
C ARG A 52 -23.25 4.01 -4.63
N LYS A 53 -24.19 4.82 -5.12
CA LYS A 53 -25.11 5.58 -4.28
C LYS A 53 -25.70 4.55 -3.30
N LEU A 54 -25.23 4.57 -2.07
CA LEU A 54 -25.63 3.60 -1.07
C LEU A 54 -27.12 3.81 -0.86
N HIS A 55 -27.94 2.93 -1.42
CA HIS A 55 -29.38 2.99 -1.20
C HIS A 55 -29.63 2.38 0.17
N VAL A 56 -29.38 3.18 1.20
CA VAL A 56 -29.63 2.80 2.60
C VAL A 56 -31.14 2.69 2.75
N THR A 57 -31.63 1.45 2.70
CA THR A 57 -33.00 1.16 3.10
C THR A 57 -33.02 1.31 4.62
N THR A 58 -33.61 2.40 5.10
CA THR A 58 -33.76 2.65 6.53
C THR A 58 -34.78 1.68 7.11
N ASN A 59 -34.37 0.43 7.32
CA ASN A 59 -35.08 -0.44 8.24
C ASN A 59 -34.49 -0.14 9.62
N GLN A 60 -35.24 0.61 10.41
CA GLN A 60 -34.80 1.17 11.68
C GLN A 60 -34.53 0.04 12.68
N LYS A 61 -33.25 -0.29 12.85
CA LYS A 61 -32.70 -0.93 14.03
C LYS A 61 -31.57 -0.01 14.49
N GLU A 62 -31.77 0.69 15.60
CA GLU A 62 -30.96 1.86 16.01
C GLU A 62 -29.50 1.56 16.37
N ASP A 63 -29.03 0.31 16.28
CA ASP A 63 -27.72 -0.11 16.82
C ASP A 63 -26.70 -0.61 15.78
N GLU A 64 -26.97 -0.51 14.47
CA GLU A 64 -26.09 -1.10 13.45
C GLU A 64 -25.24 -0.04 12.74
N TYR A 65 -23.96 0.10 13.11
CA TYR A 65 -23.01 0.93 12.37
C TYR A 65 -22.82 0.41 10.94
N TYR A 66 -22.93 1.29 9.94
CA TYR A 66 -22.67 0.92 8.54
C TYR A 66 -21.18 0.67 8.25
N ALA A 67 -20.29 1.22 9.08
CA ALA A 67 -18.86 1.07 8.94
C ALA A 67 -18.14 1.12 10.29
N LEU A 68 -17.12 0.27 10.41
CA LEU A 68 -16.13 0.29 11.48
C LEU A 68 -14.79 0.72 10.90
N ILE A 69 -14.25 1.85 11.37
CA ILE A 69 -12.94 2.36 10.99
C ILE A 69 -11.97 2.04 12.11
N ILE A 70 -10.90 1.30 11.80
CA ILE A 70 -9.87 0.92 12.76
C ILE A 70 -8.64 1.80 12.52
N GLY A 71 -8.32 2.64 13.51
CA GLY A 71 -7.24 3.61 13.48
C GLY A 71 -7.71 5.02 13.15
N SER A 72 -7.18 6.00 13.88
CA SER A 72 -7.48 7.43 13.79
C SER A 72 -6.28 8.26 13.33
N GLY A 73 -5.45 7.67 12.45
CA GLY A 73 -4.45 8.41 11.67
C GLY A 73 -5.10 9.19 10.51
N PHE A 74 -4.28 9.79 9.66
CA PHE A 74 -4.78 10.60 8.53
C PHE A 74 -5.74 9.85 7.59
N SER A 75 -5.48 8.57 7.32
CA SER A 75 -6.36 7.73 6.47
C SER A 75 -7.71 7.46 7.13
N GLY A 76 -7.73 7.10 8.42
CA GLY A 76 -8.96 6.81 9.15
C GLY A 76 -9.83 8.06 9.35
N LEU A 77 -9.21 9.18 9.71
CA LEU A 77 -9.89 10.47 9.79
C LEU A 77 -10.39 10.93 8.41
N GLY A 78 -9.58 10.75 7.35
CA GLY A 78 -10.00 11.04 5.98
C GLY A 78 -11.22 10.22 5.54
N MET A 79 -11.27 8.94 5.91
CA MET A 79 -12.44 8.08 5.65
C MET A 79 -13.67 8.57 6.42
N ALA A 80 -13.54 8.88 7.71
CA ALA A 80 -14.63 9.41 8.52
C ALA A 80 -15.19 10.73 7.96
N ILE A 81 -14.30 11.66 7.56
CA ILE A 81 -14.68 12.91 6.89
C ILE A 81 -15.43 12.62 5.59
N LYS A 82 -14.95 11.66 4.79
CA LYS A 82 -15.58 11.35 3.51
C LYS A 82 -16.96 10.71 3.68
N LEU A 83 -17.13 9.81 4.65
CA LEU A 83 -18.43 9.22 4.98
C LEU A 83 -19.42 10.31 5.42
N LYS A 84 -18.98 11.22 6.29
CA LYS A 84 -19.79 12.37 6.72
C LYS A 84 -20.19 13.28 5.56
N GLN A 85 -19.26 13.56 4.63
CA GLN A 85 -19.57 14.32 3.41
C GLN A 85 -20.57 13.62 2.48
N LEU A 86 -20.66 12.30 2.54
CA LEU A 86 -21.63 11.49 1.78
C LEU A 86 -22.98 11.36 2.49
N GLY A 87 -23.16 11.96 3.67
CA GLY A 87 -24.37 11.87 4.48
C GLY A 87 -24.48 10.57 5.29
N THR A 88 -23.38 9.84 5.44
CA THR A 88 -23.33 8.62 6.26
C THR A 88 -22.65 8.95 7.59
N ASP A 89 -23.45 9.15 8.64
CA ASP A 89 -22.95 9.49 9.98
C ASP A 89 -22.93 8.29 10.94
N ASN A 90 -23.58 7.19 10.55
CA ASN A 90 -23.68 5.99 11.36
C ASN A 90 -22.46 5.08 11.14
N PHE A 91 -21.32 5.49 11.68
CA PHE A 91 -20.06 4.74 11.70
C PHE A 91 -19.33 5.00 13.01
N ILE A 92 -18.40 4.11 13.35
CA ILE A 92 -17.54 4.27 14.53
C ILE A 92 -16.06 4.20 14.12
N VAL A 93 -15.27 5.07 14.74
CA VAL A 93 -13.80 5.06 14.63
C VAL A 93 -13.25 4.55 15.95
N ILE A 94 -12.46 3.48 15.91
CA ILE A 94 -11.76 2.96 17.09
C ILE A 94 -10.26 3.21 16.97
N GLU A 95 -9.65 3.61 18.06
CA GLU A 95 -8.21 3.87 18.17
C GLU A 95 -7.66 3.13 19.39
N ARG A 96 -6.47 2.57 19.25
CA ARG A 96 -5.76 1.89 20.34
C ARG A 96 -5.09 2.91 21.28
N HIS A 97 -4.62 4.01 20.72
CA HIS A 97 -3.99 5.11 21.47
C HIS A 97 -5.01 5.98 22.23
N GLU A 98 -4.53 6.71 23.24
CA GLU A 98 -5.38 7.62 24.03
C GLU A 98 -5.87 8.84 23.22
N HIS A 99 -5.17 9.19 22.14
CA HIS A 99 -5.52 10.29 21.25
C HIS A 99 -5.32 9.94 19.78
N VAL A 100 -5.90 10.77 18.92
CA VAL A 100 -5.80 10.67 17.46
C VAL A 100 -4.41 11.04 16.93
N GLY A 101 -4.08 10.59 15.71
CA GLY A 101 -2.86 10.97 15.01
C GLY A 101 -2.07 9.80 14.44
N GLY A 102 -2.38 8.56 14.83
CA GLY A 102 -1.73 7.35 14.33
C GLY A 102 -0.21 7.43 14.47
N THR A 103 0.52 7.29 13.37
CA THR A 103 1.99 7.39 13.33
C THR A 103 2.53 8.62 14.06
N TRP A 104 1.88 9.77 13.94
CA TRP A 104 2.35 11.02 14.57
C TRP A 104 2.07 11.09 16.07
N TYR A 105 1.07 10.36 16.54
CA TYR A 105 0.86 10.21 17.98
C TYR A 105 1.83 9.20 18.58
N ALA A 106 2.04 8.08 17.88
CA ALA A 106 2.91 6.99 18.34
C ALA A 106 4.40 7.37 18.37
N ASN A 107 4.85 8.25 17.47
CA ASN A 107 6.26 8.62 17.33
C ASN A 107 6.51 10.05 17.84
N LYS A 108 7.22 10.17 18.97
CA LYS A 108 7.58 11.46 19.60
C LYS A 108 9.03 11.49 20.05
N TYR A 109 9.95 11.25 19.13
CA TYR A 109 11.39 11.35 19.39
C TYR A 109 11.95 12.66 18.80
N PRO A 110 13.04 13.22 19.36
CA PRO A 110 13.68 14.40 18.80
C PRO A 110 14.07 14.18 17.33
N GLY A 111 13.65 15.09 16.45
CA GLY A 111 13.91 14.99 15.01
C GLY A 111 12.92 14.12 14.21
N CYS A 112 11.79 13.67 14.81
CA CYS A 112 10.72 13.06 14.03
C CYS A 112 10.17 14.05 12.98
N ALA A 113 10.19 13.64 11.71
CA ALA A 113 9.79 14.49 10.58
C ALA A 113 9.19 13.63 9.45
N CYS A 114 8.56 14.29 8.48
CA CYS A 114 8.09 13.66 7.25
C CYS A 114 9.22 13.64 6.20
N ASP A 115 9.38 12.52 5.51
CA ASP A 115 10.32 12.36 4.38
C ASP A 115 9.76 12.94 3.07
N VAL A 116 8.43 12.95 2.93
CA VAL A 116 7.73 13.60 1.83
C VAL A 116 7.66 15.11 2.07
N PRO A 117 8.05 15.95 1.10
CA PRO A 117 7.91 17.40 1.23
C PRO A 117 6.44 17.78 1.43
N SER A 118 6.17 18.57 2.47
CA SER A 118 4.85 19.13 2.70
C SER A 118 4.63 20.35 1.81
N ASN A 119 3.48 20.44 1.14
CA ASN A 119 3.08 21.62 0.38
C ASN A 119 2.50 22.74 1.28
N LEU A 120 2.96 22.84 2.54
CA LEU A 120 2.53 23.86 3.51
C LEU A 120 3.32 25.15 3.35
#